data_AF-A0A3D6EHP6-F1
#
_entry.id   AF-A0A3D6EHP6-F1
#
_cell.length_a   1.000
_cell.length_b   1.000
_cell.length_c   1.000
_cell.angle_alpha   90.00
_cell.angle_beta   90.00
_cell.angle_gamma   90.00
#
_symmetry.space_group_name_H-M   'P 1'
#
loop_
_entity.id
_entity.type
_entity.pdbx_description
1 polymer ?
#
loop_
_entity_poly.entity_id
_entity_poly.type
_entity_poly.pdbx_seq_one_letter_code
_entity_poly.pdbx_strand_id
1 'polypeptide(L)'
;MPDALPPPSDHPLLRNLNAPQREAVCHAHGPLLILAGAGSGKTTVITRRIAWLIEEEGAHPGSILAMTFTNKAAEEMRERVQRLVSVPAAQMWVSTFHSFCTRILRREGERTPVGRDFVIFDPSDQKSLMKQVLAELKLPEKQYHPKRVLEMISDFKNRCLLPEEAREEALDPWTRKVLDAYDLYQKGLKNHRACDFDDLLLWTERLFRDPVIQAQYGERFKFILVDEYQDTNRAQYLLVQHLARRHHNLCVVGDEDQCLIKGTKVLMADGCERPIERVAPGDLVTAAHGSGTFKPAKVLKAAVRTRQGAGIRLSTASGRVLTSTPEHIHLAGYRLGVSPQLHFVYLMRKQGVGWRLGTSQTHTRGQVRPVVGFLQRARQEHADELWVLSTHASEQEARLQEEIWSLQFQLPTLPFVPRKGGSTKGLVHDAEAIRRVFAAVDSQAGAERLLADLGMAVEAPHHRAQASDGLRRQVTVTLCGDRRGKRPMHRISMVGRSLEDRRVLEGLGLSVRPAKAGSQSWRMETCAASFGDIRRMADRIRTHLDAETHLQARLGASPGRETSSLPFLPACNLKPGMALFDGEGALDVVTRVERVSLTSEVHDLDIEGVHNFVANGLVTHNSI
;
A
#
# COMPACT_ATOMS: atom_id res chain seq x y z
N MET A 1 13.93 -36.05 10.04
CA MET A 1 14.88 -35.04 10.51
C MET A 1 15.97 -34.90 9.46
N PRO A 2 15.93 -33.89 8.59
CA PRO A 2 17.13 -33.39 7.94
C PRO A 2 17.47 -32.01 8.52
N ASP A 3 18.62 -32.03 9.18
CA ASP A 3 19.63 -30.99 9.38
C ASP A 3 19.30 -29.71 10.16
N ALA A 4 20.12 -29.55 11.20
CA ALA A 4 20.07 -28.55 12.24
C ALA A 4 20.05 -27.13 11.71
N LEU A 5 19.16 -26.31 12.27
CA LEU A 5 19.26 -24.85 12.25
C LEU A 5 20.70 -24.45 12.66
N PRO A 6 21.39 -23.58 11.89
CA PRO A 6 22.71 -23.12 12.29
C PRO A 6 22.63 -22.33 13.62
N PRO A 7 23.50 -22.58 14.62
CA PRO A 7 23.63 -21.72 15.79
C PRO A 7 24.35 -20.39 15.43
N PRO A 8 24.25 -19.34 16.27
CA PRO A 8 23.76 -18.03 15.83
C PRO A 8 24.82 -16.93 15.59
N SER A 9 24.40 -15.93 14.79
CA SER A 9 24.48 -14.46 15.06
C SER A 9 25.50 -13.54 14.38
N ASP A 10 26.66 -13.98 13.88
CA ASP A 10 27.67 -13.01 13.41
C ASP A 10 27.68 -12.70 11.92
N HIS A 11 27.04 -13.52 11.08
CA HIS A 11 26.97 -13.25 9.64
C HIS A 11 26.34 -11.86 9.41
N PRO A 12 27.03 -10.92 8.73
CA PRO A 12 26.54 -9.54 8.58
C PRO A 12 25.10 -9.45 8.07
N LEU A 13 24.71 -10.34 7.16
CA LEU A 13 23.35 -10.41 6.61
C LEU A 13 22.28 -10.90 7.59
N LEU A 14 22.65 -11.61 8.67
CA LEU A 14 21.72 -12.13 9.67
C LEU A 14 21.66 -11.28 10.95
N ARG A 15 22.51 -10.27 11.09
CA ARG A 15 22.53 -9.37 12.25
C ARG A 15 21.23 -8.59 12.37
N ASN A 16 20.71 -8.46 13.59
CA ASN A 16 19.47 -7.73 13.90
C ASN A 16 18.19 -8.27 13.25
N LEU A 17 18.20 -9.52 12.75
CA LEU A 17 16.97 -10.22 12.37
C LEU A 17 16.41 -10.99 13.56
N ASN A 18 15.09 -11.14 13.65
CA ASN A 18 14.49 -12.09 14.59
C ASN A 18 14.58 -13.54 14.04
N ALA A 19 14.22 -14.54 14.85
CA ALA A 19 14.35 -15.95 14.43
C ALA A 19 13.54 -16.29 13.15
N PRO A 20 12.25 -15.93 13.02
CA PRO A 20 11.50 -16.13 11.78
C PRO A 20 12.11 -15.43 10.56
N GLN A 21 12.60 -14.19 10.73
CA GLN A 21 13.27 -13.46 9.65
C GLN A 21 14.57 -14.15 9.22
N ARG A 22 15.35 -14.69 10.16
CA ARG A 22 16.57 -15.46 9.84
C ARG A 22 16.23 -16.73 9.08
N GLU A 23 15.24 -17.48 9.54
CA GLU A 23 14.75 -18.68 8.85
C GLU A 23 14.33 -18.36 7.41
N ALA A 24 13.54 -17.29 7.22
CA ALA A 24 13.11 -16.83 5.91
C ALA A 24 14.27 -16.36 5.02
N VAL A 25 15.32 -15.76 5.57
CA VAL A 25 16.52 -15.36 4.82
C VAL A 25 17.36 -16.58 4.41
N CYS A 26 17.60 -17.51 5.33
CA CYS A 26 18.45 -18.69 5.14
C CYS A 26 17.79 -19.79 4.30
N HIS A 27 16.46 -19.78 4.10
CA HIS A 27 15.77 -20.84 3.38
C HIS A 27 16.08 -20.84 1.88
N ALA A 28 17.19 -21.41 1.41
CA ALA A 28 17.60 -21.25 0.02
C ALA A 28 16.66 -21.94 -0.99
N HIS A 29 16.27 -23.19 -0.74
CA HIS A 29 15.63 -24.06 -1.72
C HIS A 29 14.19 -24.44 -1.37
N GLY A 30 13.37 -24.59 -2.41
CA GLY A 30 11.97 -24.94 -2.30
C GLY A 30 11.03 -23.72 -2.23
N PRO A 31 9.71 -23.96 -2.28
CA PRO A 31 8.73 -22.91 -2.18
C PRO A 31 8.63 -22.36 -0.75
N LEU A 32 8.62 -21.04 -0.63
CA LEU A 32 8.51 -20.31 0.62
C LEU A 32 7.37 -19.28 0.55
N LEU A 33 6.44 -19.37 1.49
CA LEU A 33 5.43 -18.34 1.73
C LEU A 33 5.79 -17.60 3.02
N ILE A 34 6.07 -16.31 2.90
CA ILE A 34 6.32 -15.43 4.05
C ILE A 34 5.04 -14.64 4.30
N LEU A 35 4.26 -15.10 5.28
CA LEU A 35 3.14 -14.33 5.82
C LEU A 35 3.70 -13.30 6.78
N ALA A 36 3.64 -12.06 6.37
CA ALA A 36 4.29 -10.98 7.06
C ALA A 36 3.31 -9.82 7.12
N GLY A 37 2.96 -9.40 8.33
CA GLY A 37 2.10 -8.26 8.56
C GLY A 37 2.83 -6.94 8.35
N ALA A 38 2.10 -5.82 8.43
CA ALA A 38 2.70 -4.51 8.31
C ALA A 38 3.82 -4.28 9.37
N GLY A 39 5.01 -3.82 8.98
CA GLY A 39 6.14 -3.55 9.90
C GLY A 39 6.96 -4.74 10.35
N SER A 40 6.64 -5.94 9.87
CA SER A 40 7.39 -7.16 10.17
C SER A 40 8.76 -7.22 9.46
N GLY A 41 9.12 -6.17 8.69
CA GLY A 41 10.38 -6.12 7.96
C GLY A 41 10.37 -6.89 6.64
N LYS A 42 9.22 -7.02 5.96
CA LYS A 42 9.04 -7.69 4.65
C LYS A 42 10.18 -7.39 3.68
N THR A 43 10.37 -6.10 3.39
CA THR A 43 11.41 -5.63 2.47
C THR A 43 12.81 -5.96 2.95
N THR A 44 13.07 -5.89 4.27
CA THR A 44 14.36 -6.26 4.87
C THR A 44 14.65 -7.76 4.71
N VAL A 45 13.64 -8.60 4.86
CA VAL A 45 13.76 -10.05 4.64
C VAL A 45 14.05 -10.35 3.17
N ILE A 46 13.28 -9.79 2.24
CA ILE A 46 13.47 -10.04 0.79
C ILE A 46 14.86 -9.59 0.34
N THR A 47 15.27 -8.37 0.71
CA THR A 47 16.57 -7.82 0.29
C THR A 47 17.75 -8.60 0.86
N ARG A 48 17.70 -8.97 2.14
CA ARG A 48 18.74 -9.81 2.77
C ARG A 48 18.74 -11.24 2.25
N ARG A 49 17.58 -11.78 1.89
CA ARG A 49 17.48 -13.08 1.23
C ARG A 49 18.15 -13.06 -0.14
N ILE A 50 17.93 -12.03 -0.95
CA ILE A 50 18.65 -11.88 -2.23
C ILE A 50 20.16 -11.83 -1.99
N ALA A 51 20.61 -11.05 -1.01
CA ALA A 51 22.03 -10.99 -0.63
C ALA A 51 22.57 -12.36 -0.18
N TRP A 52 21.82 -13.08 0.65
CA TRP A 52 22.17 -14.42 1.13
C TRP A 52 22.31 -15.43 -0.01
N LEU A 53 21.35 -15.44 -0.94
CA LEU A 53 21.41 -16.29 -2.12
C LEU A 53 22.66 -16.01 -2.97
N ILE A 54 23.14 -14.76 -3.02
CA ILE A 54 24.33 -14.39 -3.78
C ILE A 54 25.61 -14.76 -3.04
N GLU A 55 25.75 -14.36 -1.78
CA GLU A 55 27.01 -14.50 -1.02
C GLU A 55 27.21 -15.93 -0.50
N GLU A 56 26.17 -16.53 0.09
CA GLU A 56 26.30 -17.79 0.80
C GLU A 56 25.92 -18.99 -0.09
N GLU A 57 24.85 -18.87 -0.87
CA GLU A 57 24.43 -19.94 -1.79
C GLU A 57 25.15 -19.89 -3.15
N GLY A 58 25.98 -18.86 -3.37
CA GLY A 58 26.75 -18.69 -4.60
C GLY A 58 25.90 -18.51 -5.87
N ALA A 59 24.64 -18.07 -5.73
CA ALA A 59 23.76 -17.87 -6.86
C ALA A 59 24.25 -16.70 -7.73
N HIS A 60 24.37 -16.95 -9.03
CA HIS A 60 24.69 -15.88 -9.97
C HIS A 60 23.57 -14.81 -9.94
N PRO A 61 23.85 -13.51 -9.79
CA PRO A 61 22.83 -12.48 -9.62
C PRO A 61 21.78 -12.45 -10.75
N GLY A 62 22.21 -12.74 -11.99
CA GLY A 62 21.32 -12.83 -13.15
C GLY A 62 20.36 -14.03 -13.15
N SER A 63 20.46 -14.93 -12.17
CA SER A 63 19.55 -16.07 -11.95
C SER A 63 18.49 -15.83 -10.88
N ILE A 64 18.52 -14.67 -10.22
CA ILE A 64 17.55 -14.26 -9.20
C ILE A 64 16.62 -13.22 -9.82
N LEU A 65 15.32 -13.50 -9.83
CA LEU A 65 14.26 -12.56 -10.24
C LEU A 65 13.49 -12.10 -9.01
N ALA A 66 13.45 -10.79 -8.75
CA ALA A 66 12.62 -10.18 -7.72
C ALA A 66 11.61 -9.22 -8.35
N MET A 67 10.33 -9.42 -8.06
CA MET A 67 9.22 -8.66 -8.63
C MET A 67 8.45 -7.88 -7.57
N THR A 68 8.12 -6.62 -7.87
CA THR A 68 7.32 -5.72 -7.03
C THR A 68 6.18 -5.08 -7.85
N PHE A 69 5.32 -4.29 -7.20
CA PHE A 69 4.20 -3.61 -7.87
C PHE A 69 4.52 -2.19 -8.37
N THR A 70 5.54 -1.53 -7.83
CA THR A 70 5.86 -0.14 -8.18
C THR A 70 7.32 0.03 -8.57
N ASN A 71 7.59 1.00 -9.44
CA ASN A 71 8.95 1.30 -9.87
C ASN A 71 9.80 1.77 -8.68
N LYS A 72 9.24 2.60 -7.77
CA LYS A 72 9.88 2.99 -6.51
C LYS A 72 10.27 1.80 -5.66
N ALA A 73 9.36 0.84 -5.45
CA ALA A 73 9.66 -0.35 -4.64
C ALA A 73 10.76 -1.19 -5.28
N ALA A 74 10.75 -1.35 -6.61
CA ALA A 74 11.82 -2.03 -7.32
C ALA A 74 13.16 -1.30 -7.20
N GLU A 75 13.18 0.04 -7.29
CA GLU A 75 14.38 0.86 -7.14
C GLU A 75 14.93 0.80 -5.72
N GLU A 76 14.08 1.03 -4.72
CA GLU A 76 14.46 0.95 -3.31
C GLU A 76 14.98 -0.44 -2.93
N MET A 77 14.35 -1.51 -3.43
CA MET A 77 14.80 -2.89 -3.22
C MET A 77 16.17 -3.10 -3.87
N ARG A 78 16.38 -2.63 -5.10
CA ARG A 78 17.66 -2.73 -5.81
C ARG A 78 18.76 -1.99 -5.05
N GLU A 79 18.54 -0.74 -4.68
CA GLU A 79 19.50 0.05 -3.90
C GLU A 79 19.85 -0.64 -2.58
N ARG A 80 18.86 -1.20 -1.87
CA ARG A 80 19.09 -1.93 -0.61
C ARG A 80 19.98 -3.14 -0.83
N VAL A 81 19.71 -3.95 -1.84
CA VAL A 81 20.54 -5.13 -2.14
C VAL A 81 21.95 -4.71 -2.54
N GLN A 82 22.12 -3.64 -3.34
CA GLN A 82 23.45 -3.15 -3.72
C GLN A 82 24.29 -2.62 -2.54
N ARG A 83 23.64 -2.19 -1.45
CA ARG A 83 24.34 -1.83 -0.21
C ARG A 83 24.79 -3.08 0.58
N LEU A 84 24.14 -4.22 0.35
CA LEU A 84 24.46 -5.48 1.01
C LEU A 84 25.51 -6.28 0.23
N VAL A 85 25.42 -6.28 -1.11
CA VAL A 85 26.31 -7.04 -1.99
C VAL A 85 26.87 -6.18 -3.11
N SER A 86 28.15 -6.39 -3.45
CA SER A 86 28.85 -5.64 -4.51
C SER A 86 28.50 -6.15 -5.91
N VAL A 87 27.24 -6.00 -6.32
CA VAL A 87 26.72 -6.44 -7.61
C VAL A 87 26.29 -5.23 -8.47
N PRO A 88 26.69 -5.16 -9.76
CA PRO A 88 26.20 -4.13 -10.66
C PRO A 88 24.68 -4.23 -10.86
N ALA A 89 23.97 -3.10 -10.75
CA ALA A 89 22.52 -3.02 -10.95
C ALA A 89 22.03 -3.69 -12.25
N ALA A 90 22.83 -3.58 -13.33
CA ALA A 90 22.49 -4.14 -14.64
C ALA A 90 22.38 -5.68 -14.66
N GLN A 91 23.05 -6.36 -13.71
CA GLN A 91 22.99 -7.83 -13.59
C GLN A 91 21.78 -8.30 -12.79
N MET A 92 21.13 -7.40 -12.04
CA MET A 92 20.01 -7.71 -11.17
C MET A 92 18.69 -7.69 -11.94
N TRP A 93 17.84 -8.68 -11.69
CA TRP A 93 16.46 -8.70 -12.17
C TRP A 93 15.51 -8.30 -11.04
N VAL A 94 15.61 -7.04 -10.61
CA VAL A 94 14.66 -6.42 -9.68
C VAL A 94 13.80 -5.46 -10.48
N SER A 95 12.49 -5.72 -10.62
CA SER A 95 11.61 -4.89 -11.45
C SER A 95 10.15 -5.02 -11.08
N THR A 96 9.28 -4.21 -11.69
CA THR A 96 7.84 -4.52 -11.67
C THR A 96 7.52 -5.67 -12.63
N PHE A 97 6.32 -6.27 -12.50
CA PHE A 97 5.80 -7.24 -13.48
C PHE A 97 5.80 -6.68 -14.92
N HIS A 98 5.36 -5.44 -15.10
CA HIS A 98 5.28 -4.81 -16.42
C HIS A 98 6.66 -4.52 -17.01
N SER A 99 7.61 -4.04 -16.20
CA SER A 99 8.99 -3.83 -16.64
C SER A 99 9.66 -5.15 -17.02
N PHE A 100 9.40 -6.22 -16.26
CA PHE A 100 9.85 -7.57 -16.61
C PHE A 100 9.28 -8.01 -17.95
N CYS A 101 7.95 -7.99 -18.11
CA CYS A 101 7.26 -8.39 -19.33
C CYS A 101 7.72 -7.58 -20.54
N THR A 102 7.87 -6.25 -20.39
CA THR A 102 8.42 -5.39 -21.43
C THR A 102 9.81 -5.88 -21.86
N ARG A 103 10.71 -6.15 -20.92
CA ARG A 103 12.07 -6.63 -21.21
C ARG A 103 12.06 -7.99 -21.93
N ILE A 104 11.14 -8.88 -21.59
CA ILE A 104 10.96 -10.17 -22.27
C ILE A 104 10.45 -9.96 -23.70
N LEU A 105 9.38 -9.18 -23.89
CA LEU A 105 8.80 -8.91 -25.20
C LEU A 105 9.76 -8.16 -26.12
N ARG A 106 10.58 -7.24 -25.61
CA ARG A 106 11.64 -6.60 -26.42
C ARG A 106 12.67 -7.60 -26.96
N ARG A 107 12.89 -8.71 -26.27
CA ARG A 107 13.86 -9.74 -26.66
C ARG A 107 13.22 -10.82 -27.54
N GLU A 108 12.04 -11.29 -27.18
CA GLU A 108 11.40 -12.48 -27.76
C GLU A 108 10.14 -12.15 -28.59
N GLY A 109 9.78 -10.87 -28.71
CA GLY A 109 8.53 -10.40 -29.31
C GLY A 109 8.33 -10.76 -30.79
N GLU A 110 9.35 -11.20 -31.51
CA GLU A 110 9.17 -11.78 -32.86
C GLU A 110 8.29 -13.03 -32.86
N ARG A 111 8.17 -13.71 -31.71
CA ARG A 111 7.28 -14.87 -31.52
C ARG A 111 5.87 -14.48 -31.13
N THR A 112 5.59 -13.20 -30.96
CA THR A 112 4.26 -12.69 -30.58
C THR A 112 3.72 -11.79 -31.70
N PRO A 113 2.40 -11.54 -31.75
CA PRO A 113 1.82 -10.68 -32.77
C PRO A 113 2.28 -9.23 -32.74
N VAL A 114 3.00 -8.79 -31.69
CA VAL A 114 3.36 -7.39 -31.45
C VAL A 114 4.78 -7.03 -31.88
N GLY A 115 5.67 -8.03 -32.11
CA GLY A 115 7.06 -7.79 -32.50
C GLY A 115 7.94 -7.23 -31.38
N ARG A 116 9.19 -6.88 -31.69
CA ARG A 116 10.15 -6.31 -30.72
C ARG A 116 10.05 -4.80 -30.56
N ASP A 117 9.64 -4.09 -31.61
CA ASP A 117 9.67 -2.62 -31.68
C ASP A 117 8.31 -1.98 -31.37
N PHE A 118 7.50 -2.63 -30.53
CA PHE A 118 6.18 -2.12 -30.20
C PHE A 118 6.23 -0.78 -29.45
N VAL A 119 5.25 0.09 -29.62
CA VAL A 119 5.02 1.24 -28.73
C VAL A 119 4.05 0.86 -27.62
N ILE A 120 4.16 1.50 -26.46
CA ILE A 120 3.22 1.27 -25.35
C ILE A 120 2.16 2.36 -25.42
N PHE A 121 0.91 1.97 -25.68
CA PHE A 121 -0.22 2.89 -25.73
C PHE A 121 -0.61 3.33 -24.32
N ASP A 122 -0.60 4.65 -24.13
CA ASP A 122 -1.18 5.23 -22.94
C ASP A 122 -2.72 5.16 -23.02
N PRO A 123 -3.44 5.42 -21.93
CA PRO A 123 -4.89 5.21 -21.95
C PRO A 123 -5.66 6.24 -22.79
N SER A 124 -5.04 7.35 -23.23
CA SER A 124 -5.62 8.25 -24.24
C SER A 124 -5.47 7.68 -25.64
N ASP A 125 -4.34 7.06 -25.95
CA ASP A 125 -4.15 6.31 -27.20
C ASP A 125 -5.16 5.16 -27.29
N GLN A 126 -5.31 4.40 -26.20
CA GLN A 126 -6.28 3.30 -26.10
C GLN A 126 -7.72 3.79 -26.32
N LYS A 127 -8.10 4.90 -25.67
CA LYS A 127 -9.44 5.49 -25.83
C LYS A 127 -9.69 5.99 -27.25
N SER A 128 -8.68 6.59 -27.89
CA SER A 128 -8.77 7.10 -29.26
C SER A 128 -8.95 5.96 -30.24
N LEU A 129 -8.17 4.89 -30.11
CA LEU A 129 -8.33 3.68 -30.91
C LEU A 129 -9.69 3.02 -30.67
N MET A 130 -10.14 2.90 -29.42
CA MET A 130 -11.44 2.30 -29.11
C MET A 130 -12.61 3.09 -29.71
N LYS A 131 -12.52 4.43 -29.78
CA LYS A 131 -13.54 5.23 -30.48
C LYS A 131 -13.65 4.90 -31.96
N GLN A 132 -12.51 4.68 -32.62
CA GLN A 132 -12.48 4.26 -34.03
C GLN A 132 -13.10 2.87 -34.20
N VAL A 133 -12.72 1.92 -33.33
CA VAL A 133 -13.28 0.56 -33.28
C VAL A 133 -14.81 0.57 -33.12
N LEU A 134 -15.34 1.34 -32.17
CA LEU A 134 -16.77 1.42 -31.93
C LEU A 134 -17.52 2.05 -33.11
N ALA A 135 -16.94 3.06 -33.75
CA ALA A 135 -17.50 3.67 -34.95
C ALA A 135 -17.55 2.68 -36.13
N GLU A 136 -16.48 1.90 -36.33
CA GLU A 136 -16.40 0.88 -37.37
C GLU A 136 -17.45 -0.24 -37.17
N LEU A 137 -17.63 -0.68 -35.93
CA LEU A 137 -18.67 -1.66 -35.57
C LEU A 137 -20.08 -1.08 -35.50
N LYS A 138 -20.24 0.23 -35.77
CA LYS A 138 -21.51 0.96 -35.66
C LYS A 138 -22.19 0.80 -34.30
N LEU A 139 -21.39 0.69 -33.23
CA LEU A 139 -21.88 0.57 -31.86
C LEU A 139 -22.14 1.96 -31.27
N PRO A 140 -23.35 2.25 -30.75
CA PRO A 140 -23.69 3.57 -30.25
C PRO A 140 -22.92 3.90 -28.96
N GLU A 141 -22.16 5.01 -28.97
CA GLU A 141 -21.29 5.44 -27.85
C GLU A 141 -22.05 5.60 -26.52
N LYS A 142 -23.33 5.95 -26.56
CA LYS A 142 -24.19 6.05 -25.36
C LYS A 142 -24.35 4.70 -24.63
N GLN A 143 -24.38 3.59 -25.37
CA GLN A 143 -24.52 2.24 -24.81
C GLN A 143 -23.16 1.55 -24.61
N TYR A 144 -22.22 1.80 -25.52
CA TYR A 144 -20.87 1.23 -25.52
C TYR A 144 -19.84 2.34 -25.32
N HIS A 145 -19.86 2.95 -24.15
CA HIS A 145 -18.92 4.04 -23.86
C HIS A 145 -17.47 3.51 -23.87
N PRO A 146 -16.52 4.12 -24.62
CA PRO A 146 -15.16 3.58 -24.84
C PRO A 146 -14.44 3.16 -23.56
N LYS A 147 -14.56 3.97 -22.50
CA LYS A 147 -13.97 3.68 -21.19
C LYS A 147 -14.49 2.36 -20.59
N ARG A 148 -15.81 2.13 -20.65
CA ARG A 148 -16.46 0.93 -20.09
C ARG A 148 -16.10 -0.33 -20.88
N VAL A 149 -15.97 -0.19 -22.20
CA VAL A 149 -15.53 -1.27 -23.09
C VAL A 149 -14.08 -1.65 -22.79
N LEU A 150 -13.19 -0.66 -22.68
CA LEU A 150 -11.78 -0.87 -22.31
C LEU A 150 -11.61 -1.47 -20.91
N GLU A 151 -12.43 -1.06 -19.93
CA GLU A 151 -12.43 -1.66 -18.58
C GLU A 151 -12.77 -3.16 -18.62
N MET A 152 -13.74 -3.56 -19.45
CA MET A 152 -14.09 -4.97 -19.63
C MET A 152 -13.01 -5.75 -20.40
N ILE A 153 -12.39 -5.13 -21.42
CA ILE A 153 -11.25 -5.72 -22.14
C ILE A 153 -10.07 -5.94 -21.19
N SER A 154 -9.79 -4.96 -20.32
CA SER A 154 -8.75 -5.06 -19.30
C SER A 154 -8.99 -6.24 -18.35
N ASP A 155 -10.24 -6.50 -17.94
CA ASP A 155 -10.59 -7.67 -17.13
C ASP A 155 -10.27 -8.99 -17.86
N PHE A 156 -10.67 -9.12 -19.14
CA PHE A 156 -10.33 -10.29 -19.96
C PHE A 156 -8.82 -10.49 -20.09
N LYS A 157 -8.07 -9.42 -20.41
CA LYS A 157 -6.60 -9.47 -20.54
C LYS A 157 -5.92 -9.85 -19.23
N ASN A 158 -6.39 -9.33 -18.09
CA ASN A 158 -5.85 -9.66 -16.76
C ASN A 158 -6.16 -11.10 -16.31
N ARG A 159 -7.09 -11.76 -16.99
CA ARG A 159 -7.35 -13.20 -16.89
C ARG A 159 -6.62 -14.03 -17.96
N CYS A 160 -5.79 -13.40 -18.78
CA CYS A 160 -5.10 -13.96 -19.93
C CYS A 160 -6.03 -14.52 -21.02
N LEU A 161 -7.20 -13.93 -21.22
CA LEU A 161 -8.16 -14.38 -22.24
C LEU A 161 -8.05 -13.54 -23.51
N LEU A 162 -7.89 -14.23 -24.65
CA LEU A 162 -8.05 -13.65 -25.98
C LEU A 162 -9.54 -13.51 -26.33
N PRO A 163 -9.91 -12.68 -27.33
CA PRO A 163 -11.29 -12.47 -27.70
C PRO A 163 -12.06 -13.77 -27.96
N GLU A 164 -11.44 -14.74 -28.63
CA GLU A 164 -12.01 -16.04 -28.95
C GLU A 164 -12.28 -16.91 -27.72
N GLU A 165 -11.39 -16.91 -26.73
CA GLU A 165 -11.54 -17.71 -25.51
C GLU A 165 -12.59 -17.10 -24.58
N ALA A 166 -12.64 -15.77 -24.49
CA ALA A 166 -13.64 -15.07 -23.69
C ALA A 166 -15.07 -15.23 -24.23
N ARG A 167 -15.25 -15.62 -25.51
CA ARG A 167 -16.59 -15.85 -26.09
C ARG A 167 -17.33 -17.02 -25.45
N GLU A 168 -16.61 -18.01 -24.92
CA GLU A 168 -17.22 -19.16 -24.25
C GLU A 168 -17.93 -18.75 -22.94
N GLU A 169 -17.48 -17.67 -22.30
CA GLU A 169 -18.04 -17.15 -21.05
C GLU A 169 -19.12 -16.06 -21.27
N ALA A 170 -19.22 -15.53 -22.50
CA ALA A 170 -20.09 -14.40 -22.82
C ALA A 170 -21.55 -14.84 -23.07
N LEU A 171 -22.32 -14.92 -21.99
CA LEU A 171 -23.74 -15.28 -22.03
C LEU A 171 -24.64 -14.13 -22.51
N ASP A 172 -24.31 -12.88 -22.19
CA ASP A 172 -25.17 -11.73 -22.50
C ASP A 172 -24.81 -11.02 -23.83
N PRO A 173 -25.81 -10.42 -24.52
CA PRO A 173 -25.59 -9.76 -25.81
C PRO A 173 -24.62 -8.56 -25.76
N TRP A 174 -24.54 -7.85 -24.64
CA TRP A 174 -23.66 -6.67 -24.52
C TRP A 174 -22.20 -7.11 -24.48
N THR A 175 -21.88 -8.13 -23.68
CA THR A 175 -20.52 -8.69 -23.59
C THR A 175 -20.07 -9.28 -24.93
N ARG A 176 -20.95 -9.94 -25.69
CA ARG A 176 -20.62 -10.41 -27.04
C ARG A 176 -20.20 -9.29 -27.99
N LYS A 177 -20.86 -8.12 -27.91
CA LYS A 177 -20.46 -6.93 -28.68
C LYS A 177 -19.17 -6.29 -28.18
N VAL A 178 -18.90 -6.36 -26.88
CA VAL A 178 -17.58 -5.99 -26.35
C VAL A 178 -16.49 -6.89 -26.88
N LEU A 179 -16.72 -8.19 -27.06
CA LEU A 179 -15.75 -9.11 -27.64
C LEU A 179 -15.51 -8.88 -29.14
N ASP A 180 -16.54 -8.49 -29.89
CA ASP A 180 -16.37 -8.01 -31.27
C ASP A 180 -15.47 -6.75 -31.30
N ALA A 181 -15.69 -5.81 -30.37
CA ALA A 181 -14.84 -4.63 -30.21
C ALA A 181 -13.42 -5.00 -29.75
N TYR A 182 -13.27 -6.00 -28.88
CA TYR A 182 -11.98 -6.45 -28.39
C TYR A 182 -11.12 -7.02 -29.52
N ASP A 183 -11.69 -7.90 -30.36
CA ASP A 183 -10.98 -8.45 -31.52
C ASP A 183 -10.47 -7.36 -32.48
N LEU A 184 -11.35 -6.41 -32.83
CA LEU A 184 -10.98 -5.30 -33.71
C LEU A 184 -9.96 -4.35 -33.05
N TYR A 185 -10.08 -4.14 -31.74
CA TYR A 185 -9.13 -3.36 -30.96
C TYR A 185 -7.72 -3.98 -30.95
N GLN A 186 -7.60 -5.30 -30.74
CA GLN A 186 -6.30 -6.00 -30.83
C GLN A 186 -5.69 -5.91 -32.23
N LYS A 187 -6.51 -6.02 -33.29
CA LYS A 187 -6.05 -5.80 -34.67
C LYS A 187 -5.55 -4.37 -34.88
N GLY A 188 -6.25 -3.39 -34.32
CA GLY A 188 -5.85 -1.99 -34.32
C GLY A 188 -4.48 -1.76 -33.67
N LEU A 189 -4.28 -2.30 -32.47
CA LEU A 189 -3.00 -2.25 -31.75
C LEU A 189 -1.88 -2.89 -32.57
N LYS A 190 -2.13 -4.07 -33.14
CA LYS A 190 -1.16 -4.76 -34.01
C LYS A 190 -0.76 -3.90 -35.22
N ASN A 191 -1.73 -3.27 -35.90
CA ASN A 191 -1.47 -2.41 -37.05
C ASN A 191 -0.60 -1.20 -36.70
N HIS A 192 -0.70 -0.71 -35.47
CA HIS A 192 0.12 0.39 -34.96
C HIS A 192 1.46 -0.10 -34.37
N ARG A 193 1.73 -1.41 -34.42
CA ARG A 193 2.82 -2.06 -33.68
C ARG A 193 2.80 -1.60 -32.22
N ALA A 194 1.66 -1.75 -31.56
CA ALA A 194 1.44 -1.25 -30.22
C ALA A 194 1.02 -2.36 -29.25
N CYS A 195 1.28 -2.13 -27.96
CA CYS A 195 0.72 -2.88 -26.83
C CYS A 195 0.10 -1.87 -25.87
N ASP A 196 -1.03 -2.21 -25.25
CA ASP A 196 -1.39 -1.54 -24.01
C ASP A 196 -0.68 -2.20 -22.80
N PHE A 197 -0.93 -1.70 -21.60
CA PHE A 197 -0.30 -2.21 -20.38
C PHE A 197 -0.68 -3.67 -20.09
N ASP A 198 -1.94 -4.04 -20.30
CA ASP A 198 -2.43 -5.39 -20.01
C ASP A 198 -1.90 -6.41 -21.05
N ASP A 199 -1.67 -5.96 -22.29
CA ASP A 199 -1.01 -6.76 -23.35
C ASP A 199 0.40 -7.20 -22.96
N LEU A 200 1.13 -6.41 -22.18
CA LEU A 200 2.46 -6.80 -21.71
C LEU A 200 2.39 -8.10 -20.91
N LEU A 201 1.41 -8.22 -20.02
CA LEU A 201 1.19 -9.42 -19.22
C LEU A 201 0.65 -10.56 -20.09
N LEU A 202 -0.39 -10.29 -20.89
CA LEU A 202 -1.04 -11.27 -21.75
C LEU A 202 -0.06 -11.92 -22.73
N TRP A 203 0.69 -11.13 -23.50
CA TRP A 203 1.58 -11.68 -24.52
C TRP A 203 2.81 -12.36 -23.92
N THR A 204 3.29 -11.91 -22.76
CA THR A 204 4.37 -12.61 -22.06
C THR A 204 3.88 -13.95 -21.52
N GLU A 205 2.66 -14.04 -21.00
CA GLU A 205 2.08 -15.30 -20.56
C GLU A 205 1.91 -16.26 -21.74
N ARG A 206 1.38 -15.77 -22.87
CA ARG A 206 1.26 -16.55 -24.11
C ARG A 206 2.60 -17.08 -24.59
N LEU A 207 3.63 -16.23 -24.58
CA LEU A 207 4.99 -16.61 -24.94
C LEU A 207 5.52 -17.73 -24.02
N PHE A 208 5.23 -17.68 -22.71
CA PHE A 208 5.63 -18.71 -21.76
C PHE A 208 4.82 -20.01 -21.84
N ARG A 209 3.76 -20.08 -22.65
CA ARG A 209 3.14 -21.36 -23.00
C ARG A 209 3.97 -22.17 -24.00
N ASP A 210 4.87 -21.53 -24.76
CA ASP A 210 5.85 -22.22 -25.59
C ASP A 210 6.87 -22.94 -24.68
N PRO A 211 6.93 -24.28 -24.69
CA PRO A 211 7.83 -25.04 -23.83
C PRO A 211 9.30 -24.67 -24.01
N VAL A 212 9.71 -24.23 -25.20
CA VAL A 212 11.10 -23.84 -25.48
C VAL A 212 11.45 -22.56 -24.73
N ILE A 213 10.56 -21.56 -24.80
CA ILE A 213 10.77 -20.29 -24.11
C ILE A 213 10.63 -20.48 -22.60
N GLN A 214 9.64 -21.26 -22.18
CA GLN A 214 9.46 -21.60 -20.77
C GLN A 214 10.70 -22.28 -20.20
N ALA A 215 11.29 -23.26 -20.90
CA ALA A 215 12.51 -23.93 -20.45
C ALA A 215 13.69 -22.96 -20.38
N GLN A 216 13.85 -22.09 -21.39
CA GLN A 216 14.93 -21.08 -21.42
C GLN A 216 14.88 -20.15 -20.21
N TYR A 217 13.71 -19.59 -19.88
CA TYR A 217 13.58 -18.67 -18.75
C TYR A 217 13.45 -19.37 -17.41
N GLY A 218 12.84 -20.55 -17.38
CA GLY A 218 12.76 -21.41 -16.21
C GLY A 218 14.13 -21.88 -15.75
N GLU A 219 15.05 -22.22 -16.67
CA GLU A 219 16.44 -22.57 -16.33
C GLU A 219 17.27 -21.33 -15.93
N ARG A 220 16.98 -20.17 -16.53
CA ARG A 220 17.66 -18.92 -16.17
C ARG A 220 17.34 -18.50 -14.73
N PHE A 221 16.06 -18.45 -14.38
CA PHE A 221 15.59 -17.91 -13.11
C PHE A 221 15.46 -19.02 -12.07
N LYS A 222 16.59 -19.31 -11.42
CA LYS A 222 16.68 -20.33 -10.37
C LYS A 222 15.92 -19.96 -9.11
N PHE A 223 15.88 -18.68 -8.78
CA PHE A 223 15.18 -18.14 -7.60
C PHE A 223 14.24 -17.02 -8.02
N ILE A 224 12.99 -17.10 -7.59
CA ILE A 224 11.96 -16.10 -7.90
C ILE A 224 11.41 -15.57 -6.59
N LEU A 225 11.40 -14.26 -6.43
CA LEU A 225 10.89 -13.55 -5.27
C LEU A 225 9.77 -12.61 -5.73
N VAL A 226 8.63 -12.65 -5.05
CA VAL A 226 7.52 -11.74 -5.33
C VAL A 226 7.09 -11.05 -4.03
N ASP A 227 7.15 -9.72 -4.03
CA ASP A 227 6.66 -8.88 -2.95
C ASP A 227 5.18 -8.51 -3.16
N GLU A 228 4.47 -8.22 -2.07
CA GLU A 228 3.04 -7.88 -2.04
C GLU A 228 2.16 -8.88 -2.82
N TYR A 229 2.40 -10.18 -2.61
CA TYR A 229 1.75 -11.25 -3.39
C TYR A 229 0.23 -11.23 -3.32
N GLN A 230 -0.35 -10.66 -2.25
CA GLN A 230 -1.80 -10.47 -2.12
C GLN A 230 -2.41 -9.53 -3.18
N ASP A 231 -1.61 -8.66 -3.79
CA ASP A 231 -2.06 -7.73 -4.84
C ASP A 231 -2.03 -8.38 -6.25
N THR A 232 -1.63 -9.66 -6.38
CA THR A 232 -1.45 -10.30 -7.70
C THR A 232 -2.77 -10.66 -8.39
N ASN A 233 -2.84 -10.34 -9.69
CA ASN A 233 -3.94 -10.80 -10.55
C ASN A 233 -3.63 -12.16 -11.20
N ARG A 234 -4.61 -12.71 -11.93
CA ARG A 234 -4.48 -14.04 -12.56
C ARG A 234 -3.34 -14.11 -13.57
N ALA A 235 -3.13 -13.08 -14.40
CA ALA A 235 -2.05 -13.04 -15.36
C ALA A 235 -0.67 -13.07 -14.69
N GLN A 236 -0.48 -12.25 -13.66
CA GLN A 236 0.75 -12.22 -12.86
C GLN A 236 1.02 -13.56 -12.15
N TYR A 237 -0.03 -14.16 -11.60
CA TYR A 237 0.04 -15.51 -11.02
C TYR A 237 0.53 -16.55 -12.05
N LEU A 238 -0.05 -16.58 -13.25
CA LEU A 238 0.33 -17.52 -14.30
C LEU A 238 1.78 -17.32 -14.76
N LEU A 239 2.22 -16.06 -14.90
CA LEU A 239 3.61 -15.73 -15.22
C LEU A 239 4.58 -16.30 -14.18
N VAL A 240 4.30 -16.09 -12.89
CA VAL A 240 5.10 -16.65 -11.79
C VAL A 240 5.10 -18.17 -11.84
N GLN A 241 3.95 -18.79 -12.08
CA GLN A 241 3.81 -20.24 -12.17
C GLN A 241 4.66 -20.83 -13.31
N HIS A 242 4.65 -20.21 -14.50
CA HIS A 242 5.49 -20.63 -15.63
C HIS A 242 6.97 -20.55 -15.29
N LEU A 243 7.41 -19.46 -14.67
CA LEU A 243 8.81 -19.24 -14.31
C LEU A 243 9.28 -20.21 -13.22
N ALA A 244 8.46 -20.46 -12.20
CA ALA A 244 8.82 -21.30 -11.06
C ALA A 244 8.77 -22.81 -11.35
N ARG A 245 8.22 -23.23 -12.50
CA ARG A 245 7.97 -24.65 -12.81
C ARG A 245 9.20 -25.54 -12.84
N ARG A 246 10.40 -24.98 -13.12
CA ARG A 246 11.65 -25.75 -13.29
C ARG A 246 12.32 -26.05 -11.96
N HIS A 247 12.54 -25.03 -11.14
CA HIS A 247 13.35 -25.12 -9.92
C HIS A 247 12.53 -25.08 -8.63
N HIS A 248 11.28 -24.63 -8.69
CA HIS A 248 10.37 -24.52 -7.53
C HIS A 248 10.87 -23.65 -6.37
N ASN A 249 11.96 -22.87 -6.54
CA ASN A 249 12.44 -21.93 -5.54
C ASN A 249 11.70 -20.59 -5.64
N LEU A 250 10.38 -20.64 -5.41
CA LEU A 250 9.51 -19.48 -5.38
C LEU A 250 9.37 -19.01 -3.94
N CYS A 251 9.80 -17.78 -3.66
CA CYS A 251 9.53 -17.08 -2.42
C CYS A 251 8.49 -15.99 -2.66
N VAL A 252 7.35 -16.06 -1.99
CA VAL A 252 6.34 -14.99 -2.04
C VAL A 252 6.18 -14.38 -0.67
N VAL A 253 6.03 -13.06 -0.63
CA VAL A 253 5.76 -12.32 0.60
C VAL A 253 4.42 -11.64 0.44
N GLY A 254 3.55 -11.83 1.41
CA GLY A 254 2.23 -11.20 1.41
C GLY A 254 1.76 -10.91 2.81
N ASP A 255 0.81 -9.99 2.90
CA ASP A 255 0.04 -9.77 4.12
C ASP A 255 -1.17 -10.71 4.15
N GLU A 256 -1.36 -11.44 5.26
CA GLU A 256 -2.61 -12.13 5.52
C GLU A 256 -3.11 -11.79 6.92
N ASP A 257 -4.41 -11.46 6.96
CA ASP A 257 -5.32 -11.39 8.10
C ASP A 257 -5.38 -10.05 8.84
N GLN A 258 -6.07 -9.08 8.25
CA GLN A 258 -6.69 -7.97 9.00
C GLN A 258 -7.99 -8.46 9.67
N CYS A 259 -7.87 -9.31 10.67
CA CYS A 259 -9.02 -9.97 11.28
C CYS A 259 -9.34 -9.44 12.68
N LEU A 260 -10.58 -9.68 13.10
CA LEU A 260 -11.04 -9.54 14.47
C LEU A 260 -11.10 -10.90 15.16
N ILE A 261 -10.98 -10.93 16.48
CA ILE A 261 -11.04 -12.20 17.23
C ILE A 261 -12.47 -12.75 17.29
N LYS A 262 -12.61 -14.07 17.45
CA LYS A 262 -13.87 -14.73 17.83
C LYS A 262 -14.54 -14.05 19.03
N GLY A 263 -15.87 -13.98 19.01
CA GLY A 263 -16.67 -13.34 20.07
C GLY A 263 -16.77 -11.82 19.94
N THR A 264 -16.08 -11.20 18.98
CA THR A 264 -16.31 -9.79 18.63
C THR A 264 -17.77 -9.60 18.24
N LYS A 265 -18.44 -8.63 18.87
CA LYS A 265 -19.85 -8.34 18.64
C LYS A 265 -20.01 -7.42 17.44
N VAL A 266 -20.69 -7.89 16.41
CA VAL A 266 -21.06 -7.12 15.23
C VAL A 266 -22.46 -6.55 15.43
N LEU A 267 -22.63 -5.24 15.20
CA LEU A 267 -23.94 -4.61 15.21
C LEU A 267 -24.67 -4.95 13.89
N MET A 268 -25.77 -5.67 14.01
CA MET A 268 -26.61 -6.07 12.90
C MET A 268 -27.53 -4.91 12.46
N ALA A 269 -28.12 -5.00 11.28
CA ALA A 269 -29.01 -3.97 10.72
C ALA A 269 -30.34 -3.81 11.48
N ASP A 270 -30.77 -4.83 12.21
CA ASP A 270 -31.95 -4.82 13.08
C ASP A 270 -31.67 -4.25 14.48
N GLY A 271 -30.43 -3.81 14.73
CA GLY A 271 -29.98 -3.24 16.00
C GLY A 271 -29.51 -4.28 17.03
N CYS A 272 -29.58 -5.59 16.73
CA CYS A 272 -29.03 -6.60 17.63
C CYS A 272 -27.51 -6.71 17.50
N GLU A 273 -26.83 -7.18 18.55
CA GLU A 273 -25.42 -7.55 18.49
C GLU A 273 -25.28 -9.06 18.27
N ARG A 274 -24.48 -9.46 17.30
CA ARG A 274 -24.18 -10.87 17.02
C ARG A 274 -22.68 -11.14 17.11
N PRO A 275 -22.23 -12.24 17.74
CA PRO A 275 -20.84 -12.66 17.66
C PRO A 275 -20.41 -12.86 16.20
N ILE A 276 -19.21 -12.40 15.84
CA ILE A 276 -18.70 -12.37 14.47
C ILE A 276 -18.68 -13.75 13.80
N GLU A 277 -18.44 -14.81 14.57
CA GLU A 277 -18.47 -16.19 14.10
C GLU A 277 -19.86 -16.68 13.67
N ARG A 278 -20.93 -15.94 14.01
CA ARG A 278 -22.31 -16.22 13.61
C ARG A 278 -22.81 -15.30 12.51
N VAL A 279 -21.97 -14.40 12.01
CA VAL A 279 -22.29 -13.54 10.86
C VAL A 279 -21.94 -14.29 9.58
N ALA A 280 -22.90 -14.41 8.67
CA ALA A 280 -22.78 -15.19 7.44
C ALA A 280 -22.98 -14.33 6.19
N PRO A 281 -22.46 -14.75 5.01
CA PRO A 281 -22.78 -14.11 3.75
C PRO A 281 -24.30 -14.01 3.53
N GLY A 282 -24.77 -12.83 3.17
CA GLY A 282 -26.19 -12.52 3.05
C GLY A 282 -26.80 -11.75 4.21
N ASP A 283 -26.19 -11.82 5.40
CA ASP A 283 -26.63 -11.02 6.55
C ASP A 283 -26.50 -9.51 6.27
N LEU A 284 -27.34 -8.72 6.95
CA LEU A 284 -27.27 -7.27 6.93
C LEU A 284 -26.67 -6.76 8.24
N VAL A 285 -25.56 -6.03 8.14
CA VAL A 285 -24.88 -5.39 9.27
C VAL A 285 -25.04 -3.87 9.22
N THR A 286 -24.87 -3.21 10.36
CA THR A 286 -24.83 -1.76 10.44
C THR A 286 -23.45 -1.27 10.00
N ALA A 287 -23.42 -0.44 8.94
CA ALA A 287 -22.20 0.09 8.37
C ALA A 287 -22.27 1.61 8.14
N ALA A 288 -21.13 2.29 8.26
CA ALA A 288 -21.04 3.71 8.05
C ALA A 288 -21.00 4.03 6.55
N HIS A 289 -21.97 4.84 6.12
CA HIS A 289 -22.15 5.30 4.74
C HIS A 289 -21.60 6.73 4.52
N GLY A 290 -20.84 7.23 5.49
CA GLY A 290 -20.23 8.54 5.47
C GLY A 290 -21.02 9.62 6.20
N SER A 291 -20.32 10.65 6.64
CA SER A 291 -20.92 11.90 7.13
C SER A 291 -21.94 11.75 8.28
N GLY A 292 -21.73 10.78 9.16
CA GLY A 292 -22.57 10.47 10.31
C GLY A 292 -23.76 9.57 9.98
N THR A 293 -23.84 9.04 8.76
CA THR A 293 -24.96 8.18 8.34
C THR A 293 -24.57 6.71 8.45
N PHE A 294 -25.43 5.93 9.09
CA PHE A 294 -25.32 4.48 9.18
C PHE A 294 -26.52 3.83 8.51
N LYS A 295 -26.29 2.77 7.74
CA LYS A 295 -27.34 2.03 7.04
C LYS A 295 -27.00 0.54 6.99
N PRO A 296 -27.99 -0.32 6.75
CA PRO A 296 -27.77 -1.73 6.46
C PRO A 296 -26.84 -1.90 5.25
N ALA A 297 -25.83 -2.76 5.38
CA ALA A 297 -24.97 -3.21 4.29
C ALA A 297 -24.87 -4.75 4.33
N LYS A 298 -24.80 -5.37 3.15
CA LYS A 298 -24.79 -6.81 3.01
C LYS A 298 -23.38 -7.37 3.23
N VAL A 299 -23.29 -8.47 3.98
CA VAL A 299 -22.08 -9.28 4.07
C VAL A 299 -21.94 -10.08 2.78
N LEU A 300 -20.89 -9.83 2.01
CA LEU A 300 -20.58 -10.54 0.77
C LEU A 300 -19.83 -11.86 1.04
N LYS A 301 -18.88 -11.83 1.98
CA LYS A 301 -18.04 -12.96 2.37
C LYS A 301 -17.78 -12.93 3.87
N ALA A 302 -17.62 -14.10 4.46
CA ALA A 302 -17.13 -14.26 5.83
C ALA A 302 -15.99 -15.28 5.80
N ALA A 303 -14.80 -14.86 6.24
CA ALA A 303 -13.62 -15.70 6.29
C ALA A 303 -13.29 -16.04 7.74
N VAL A 304 -12.86 -17.29 7.97
CA VAL A 304 -12.44 -17.79 9.28
C VAL A 304 -11.08 -18.45 9.13
N ARG A 305 -10.16 -18.10 10.03
CA ARG A 305 -8.80 -18.65 10.06
C ARG A 305 -8.39 -18.89 11.52
N THR A 306 -7.49 -19.84 11.73
CA THR A 306 -6.86 -20.03 13.05
C THR A 306 -5.55 -19.27 13.07
N ARG A 307 -5.35 -18.40 14.06
CA ARG A 307 -4.11 -17.64 14.21
C ARG A 307 -3.49 -17.87 15.59
N GLN A 308 -2.20 -18.19 15.58
CA GLN A 308 -1.35 -18.20 16.76
C GLN A 308 -0.30 -17.11 16.61
N GLY A 309 -0.23 -16.16 17.55
CA GLY A 309 0.77 -15.08 17.49
C GLY A 309 0.34 -13.81 18.22
N ALA A 310 0.87 -12.67 17.79
CA ALA A 310 0.53 -11.37 18.39
C ALA A 310 -0.86 -10.89 17.94
N GLY A 311 -1.54 -10.19 18.84
CA GLY A 311 -2.75 -9.41 18.62
C GLY A 311 -2.63 -8.04 19.28
N ILE A 312 -3.52 -7.13 18.91
CA ILE A 312 -3.63 -5.81 19.50
C ILE A 312 -5.00 -5.66 20.13
N ARG A 313 -5.02 -5.33 21.42
CA ARG A 313 -6.22 -4.93 22.15
C ARG A 313 -6.19 -3.43 22.37
N LEU A 314 -7.22 -2.74 21.90
CA LEU A 314 -7.44 -1.33 22.22
C LEU A 314 -8.58 -1.19 23.22
N SER A 315 -8.48 -0.17 24.07
CA SER A 315 -9.55 0.29 24.97
C SER A 315 -9.80 1.77 24.75
N THR A 316 -11.05 2.19 24.84
CA THR A 316 -11.45 3.59 24.64
C THR A 316 -11.98 4.25 25.91
N ALA A 317 -12.17 5.56 25.88
CA ALA A 317 -12.68 6.36 26.99
C ALA A 317 -14.12 5.99 27.37
N SER A 318 -14.93 5.56 26.41
CA SER A 318 -16.28 5.04 26.66
C SER A 318 -16.33 3.61 27.21
N GLY A 319 -15.18 2.97 27.42
CA GLY A 319 -15.08 1.59 27.94
C GLY A 319 -15.23 0.51 26.86
N ARG A 320 -15.24 0.87 25.57
CA ARG A 320 -15.24 -0.12 24.48
C ARG A 320 -13.88 -0.78 24.37
N VAL A 321 -13.88 -2.07 24.05
CA VAL A 321 -12.68 -2.88 23.88
C VAL A 321 -12.78 -3.64 22.57
N LEU A 322 -11.75 -3.57 21.74
CA LEU A 322 -11.68 -4.31 20.49
C LEU A 322 -10.32 -4.98 20.39
N THR A 323 -10.31 -6.27 20.05
CA THR A 323 -9.07 -7.02 19.84
C THR A 323 -9.02 -7.48 18.40
N SER A 324 -7.91 -7.17 17.74
CA SER A 324 -7.69 -7.50 16.34
C SER A 324 -6.30 -8.07 16.14
N THR A 325 -6.06 -8.56 14.95
CA THR A 325 -4.69 -8.78 14.50
C THR A 325 -3.92 -7.44 14.42
N PRO A 326 -2.58 -7.45 14.52
CA PRO A 326 -1.76 -6.23 14.41
C PRO A 326 -1.96 -5.46 13.12
N GLU A 327 -2.29 -6.16 12.04
CA GLU A 327 -2.43 -5.61 10.69
C GLU A 327 -3.82 -5.02 10.44
N HIS A 328 -4.82 -5.39 11.26
CA HIS A 328 -6.20 -4.92 11.09
C HIS A 328 -6.28 -3.40 11.07
N ILE A 329 -6.93 -2.87 10.05
CA ILE A 329 -6.99 -1.43 9.81
C ILE A 329 -8.10 -0.80 10.63
N HIS A 330 -7.71 0.15 11.47
CA HIS A 330 -8.60 1.06 12.18
C HIS A 330 -8.60 2.44 11.51
N LEU A 331 -9.69 3.17 11.70
CA LEU A 331 -9.82 4.55 11.23
C LEU A 331 -9.47 5.48 12.40
N ALA A 332 -8.19 5.79 12.57
CA ALA A 332 -7.67 6.36 13.81
C ALA A 332 -6.69 7.52 13.59
N GLY A 333 -6.80 8.58 14.37
CA GLY A 333 -5.83 9.67 14.32
C GLY A 333 -6.03 10.76 15.37
N TYR A 334 -5.04 11.61 15.56
CA TYR A 334 -5.11 12.72 16.52
C TYR A 334 -5.99 13.87 16.01
N ARG A 335 -6.83 14.40 16.89
CA ARG A 335 -7.84 15.41 16.59
C ARG A 335 -7.82 16.57 17.57
N LEU A 336 -7.80 17.78 17.04
CA LEU A 336 -7.98 19.00 17.84
C LEU A 336 -9.36 18.98 18.50
N GLY A 337 -9.43 19.39 19.76
CA GLY A 337 -10.67 19.41 20.54
C GLY A 337 -11.19 18.06 21.04
N VAL A 338 -10.63 16.94 20.55
CA VAL A 338 -11.04 15.58 20.96
C VAL A 338 -9.88 14.84 21.63
N SER A 339 -8.69 14.85 21.02
CA SER A 339 -7.52 14.23 21.61
C SER A 339 -7.09 14.95 22.89
N PRO A 340 -6.74 14.24 23.97
CA PRO A 340 -6.24 14.84 25.20
C PRO A 340 -4.87 15.50 24.99
N GLN A 341 -4.52 16.44 25.86
CA GLN A 341 -3.17 17.02 25.88
C GLN A 341 -2.17 15.99 26.40
N LEU A 342 -1.32 15.48 25.50
CA LEU A 342 -0.27 14.51 25.78
C LEU A 342 1.05 15.00 25.19
N HIS A 343 2.14 14.33 25.55
CA HIS A 343 3.46 14.54 24.96
C HIS A 343 3.85 13.32 24.14
N PHE A 344 4.44 13.54 22.97
CA PHE A 344 4.80 12.49 22.03
C PHE A 344 6.30 12.33 21.97
N VAL A 345 6.76 11.08 21.85
CA VAL A 345 8.03 10.78 21.18
C VAL A 345 7.69 10.34 19.77
N TYR A 346 8.31 10.98 18.78
CA TYR A 346 8.12 10.66 17.38
C TYR A 346 9.45 10.32 16.71
N LEU A 347 9.34 9.59 15.61
CA LEU A 347 10.38 9.32 14.65
C LEU A 347 10.01 10.02 13.34
N MET A 348 10.96 10.68 12.69
CA MET A 348 10.77 11.28 11.37
C MET A 348 11.77 10.72 10.37
N ARG A 349 11.36 10.65 9.10
CA ARG A 349 12.23 10.41 7.96
C ARG A 349 12.26 11.64 7.06
N LYS A 350 13.46 11.98 6.57
CA LYS A 350 13.64 12.87 5.44
C LYS A 350 14.47 12.19 4.35
N GLN A 351 13.87 12.01 3.18
CA GLN A 351 14.50 11.35 2.04
C GLN A 351 15.78 12.09 1.65
N GLY A 352 16.87 11.34 1.44
CA GLY A 352 18.19 11.89 1.15
C GLY A 352 18.93 12.50 2.36
N VAL A 353 18.34 12.50 3.56
CA VAL A 353 19.00 12.99 4.78
C VAL A 353 19.13 11.90 5.85
N GLY A 354 18.04 11.22 6.20
CA GLY A 354 18.05 10.14 7.20
C GLY A 354 16.85 10.16 8.13
N TRP A 355 17.03 9.57 9.32
CA TRP A 355 16.00 9.42 10.34
C TRP A 355 16.39 10.11 11.64
N ARG A 356 15.41 10.66 12.37
CA ARG A 356 15.65 11.32 13.67
C ARG A 356 14.52 11.12 14.66
N LEU A 357 14.86 11.16 15.95
CA LEU A 357 13.89 11.25 17.03
C LEU A 357 13.56 12.70 17.39
N GLY A 358 12.40 12.90 17.97
CA GLY A 358 11.96 14.19 18.44
C GLY A 358 10.79 14.08 19.40
N THR A 359 10.54 15.15 20.14
CA THR A 359 9.38 15.27 21.02
C THR A 359 8.46 16.43 20.63
N SER A 360 7.16 16.25 20.89
CA SER A 360 6.13 17.27 20.70
C SER A 360 4.96 17.04 21.65
N GLN A 361 3.86 17.75 21.44
CA GLN A 361 2.64 17.65 22.24
C GLN A 361 1.41 17.59 21.36
N THR A 362 0.28 17.12 21.89
CA THR A 362 -0.98 17.04 21.14
C THR A 362 -1.38 18.40 20.60
N HIS A 363 -1.60 19.41 21.46
CA HIS A 363 -1.98 20.74 21.03
C HIS A 363 -0.85 21.74 21.27
N THR A 364 -0.53 22.54 20.25
CA THR A 364 0.44 23.64 20.37
C THR A 364 -0.11 24.75 21.27
N ARG A 365 0.63 25.15 22.33
CA ARG A 365 0.26 26.28 23.20
C ARG A 365 0.59 27.63 22.56
N GLY A 366 -0.25 28.65 22.79
CA GLY A 366 0.03 30.05 22.45
C GLY A 366 -0.08 30.45 20.96
N GLN A 367 -0.77 29.66 20.13
CA GLN A 367 -1.01 29.97 18.71
C GLN A 367 -2.46 30.43 18.48
N VAL A 368 -2.67 31.33 17.52
CA VAL A 368 -4.02 31.81 17.11
C VAL A 368 -4.90 30.66 16.58
N ARG A 369 -4.28 29.64 15.98
CA ARG A 369 -4.94 28.38 15.61
C ARG A 369 -4.08 27.20 16.09
N PRO A 370 -4.52 26.44 17.11
CA PRO A 370 -3.78 25.27 17.55
C PRO A 370 -3.71 24.23 16.42
N VAL A 371 -2.60 23.50 16.35
CA VAL A 371 -2.42 22.36 15.44
C VAL A 371 -1.89 21.17 16.23
N VAL A 372 -2.03 19.97 15.66
CA VAL A 372 -1.38 18.79 16.24
C VAL A 372 0.13 19.00 16.19
N GLY A 373 0.81 18.95 17.34
CA GLY A 373 2.18 19.48 17.47
C GLY A 373 3.21 18.79 16.56
N PHE A 374 3.08 17.49 16.30
CA PHE A 374 3.99 16.79 15.39
C PHE A 374 3.81 17.25 13.92
N LEU A 375 2.60 17.69 13.52
CA LEU A 375 2.37 18.23 12.18
C LEU A 375 3.13 19.55 11.97
N GLN A 376 3.23 20.37 13.02
CA GLN A 376 4.03 21.59 12.98
C GLN A 376 5.52 21.25 12.84
N ARG A 377 6.01 20.28 13.62
CA ARG A 377 7.42 19.85 13.56
C ARG A 377 7.79 19.27 12.20
N ALA A 378 6.95 18.40 11.64
CA ALA A 378 7.16 17.82 10.32
C ALA A 378 7.29 18.89 9.23
N ARG A 379 6.45 19.94 9.29
CA ARG A 379 6.54 21.08 8.36
C ARG A 379 7.79 21.93 8.56
N GLN A 380 8.14 22.23 9.82
CA GLN A 380 9.34 23.02 10.14
C GLN A 380 10.63 22.34 9.67
N GLU A 381 10.65 21.02 9.66
CA GLU A 381 11.84 20.24 9.32
C GLU A 381 11.83 19.68 7.89
N HIS A 382 10.76 19.94 7.14
CA HIS A 382 10.52 19.37 5.80
C HIS A 382 10.61 17.83 5.80
N ALA A 383 10.06 17.19 6.84
CA ALA A 383 10.02 15.74 6.94
C ALA A 383 9.11 15.14 5.86
N ASP A 384 9.47 13.96 5.36
CA ASP A 384 8.65 13.17 4.43
C ASP A 384 7.55 12.43 5.19
N GLU A 385 7.93 11.75 6.27
CA GLU A 385 7.09 10.84 7.03
C GLU A 385 7.37 10.96 8.53
N LEU A 386 6.35 10.65 9.35
CA LEU A 386 6.45 10.69 10.81
C LEU A 386 5.62 9.58 11.46
N TRP A 387 6.23 8.92 12.44
CA TRP A 387 5.61 7.92 13.31
C TRP A 387 5.59 8.45 14.75
N VAL A 388 4.42 8.42 15.39
CA VAL A 388 4.28 8.61 16.84
C VAL A 388 4.61 7.28 17.51
N LEU A 389 5.75 7.22 18.18
CA LEU A 389 6.27 6.01 18.80
C LEU A 389 5.60 5.73 20.15
N SER A 390 5.42 6.78 20.95
CA SER A 390 4.85 6.70 22.30
C SER A 390 4.20 8.03 22.72
N THR A 391 3.32 7.94 23.71
CA THR A 391 2.59 9.06 24.31
C THR A 391 2.79 9.07 25.82
N HIS A 392 2.99 10.25 26.39
CA HIS A 392 3.35 10.46 27.79
C HIS A 392 2.49 11.55 28.44
N ALA A 393 2.35 11.50 29.76
CA ALA A 393 1.60 12.50 30.51
C ALA A 393 2.38 13.82 30.59
N SER A 394 3.71 13.74 30.68
CA SER A 394 4.60 14.91 30.82
C SER A 394 5.63 15.05 29.70
N GLU A 395 6.12 16.27 29.48
CA GLU A 395 7.23 16.51 28.55
C GLU A 395 8.51 15.81 29.04
N GLN A 396 8.73 15.76 30.36
CA GLN A 396 9.91 15.15 30.95
C GLN A 396 10.01 13.65 30.62
N GLU A 397 8.91 12.90 30.75
CA GLU A 397 8.87 11.48 30.38
C GLU A 397 9.15 11.26 28.89
N ALA A 398 8.54 12.09 28.03
CA ALA A 398 8.78 12.01 26.60
C ALA A 398 10.26 12.29 26.25
N ARG A 399 10.87 13.29 26.89
CA ARG A 399 12.29 13.64 26.72
C ARG A 399 13.21 12.53 27.22
N LEU A 400 12.92 11.95 28.38
CA LEU A 400 13.69 10.83 28.91
C LEU A 400 13.67 9.65 27.93
N GLN A 401 12.51 9.32 27.39
CA GLN A 401 12.37 8.23 26.42
C GLN A 401 13.05 8.54 25.07
N GLU A 402 12.98 9.78 24.59
CA GLU A 402 13.72 10.26 23.41
C GLU A 402 15.23 10.04 23.57
N GLU A 403 15.82 10.41 24.71
CA GLU A 403 17.25 10.26 24.96
C GLU A 403 17.67 8.78 25.06
N ILE A 404 16.87 7.95 25.75
CA ILE A 404 17.15 6.50 25.85
C ILE A 404 17.17 5.86 24.46
N TRP A 405 16.15 6.11 23.64
CA TRP A 405 16.09 5.51 22.31
C TRP A 405 17.10 6.11 21.33
N SER A 406 17.42 7.40 21.45
CA SER A 406 18.51 8.04 20.69
C SER A 406 19.82 7.28 20.87
N LEU A 407 20.18 6.98 22.12
CA LEU A 407 21.41 6.25 22.44
C LEU A 407 21.35 4.77 22.06
N GLN A 408 20.26 4.07 22.38
CA GLN A 408 20.12 2.63 22.10
C GLN A 408 20.08 2.31 20.60
N PHE A 409 19.43 3.17 19.82
CA PHE A 409 19.19 2.93 18.40
C PHE A 409 20.04 3.81 17.48
N GLN A 410 20.91 4.67 18.04
CA GLN A 410 21.80 5.56 17.29
C GLN A 410 21.03 6.51 16.37
N LEU A 411 19.98 7.12 16.92
CA LEU A 411 19.08 8.02 16.18
C LEU A 411 19.32 9.47 16.61
N PRO A 412 19.75 10.36 15.70
CA PRO A 412 19.96 11.77 16.04
C PRO A 412 18.69 12.45 16.59
N THR A 413 18.87 13.40 17.50
CA THR A 413 17.81 14.32 17.98
C THR A 413 17.93 15.73 17.39
N LEU A 414 18.96 15.95 16.56
CA LEU A 414 19.16 17.21 15.83
C LEU A 414 18.16 17.38 14.68
N PRO A 415 17.80 18.62 14.32
CA PRO A 415 16.89 18.87 13.22
C PRO A 415 17.49 18.58 11.86
N PHE A 416 16.64 18.21 10.90
CA PHE A 416 17.06 18.01 9.51
C PHE A 416 17.51 19.30 8.82
N VAL A 417 17.02 20.45 9.29
CA VAL A 417 17.36 21.76 8.76
C VAL A 417 17.76 22.70 9.90
N PRO A 418 18.74 23.59 9.67
CA PRO A 418 19.14 24.57 10.68
C PRO A 418 17.96 25.42 11.13
N ARG A 419 17.84 25.63 12.44
CA ARG A 419 16.82 26.52 13.00
C ARG A 419 17.21 27.97 12.73
N LYS A 420 16.27 28.78 12.25
CA LYS A 420 16.43 30.23 12.13
C LYS A 420 16.20 30.87 13.50
N GLY A 421 17.13 31.72 13.96
CA GLY A 421 17.05 32.39 15.25
C GLY A 421 18.15 33.43 15.45
N GLY A 422 18.03 34.28 16.48
CA GLY A 422 18.99 35.34 16.79
C GLY A 422 20.32 34.85 17.37
N SER A 423 20.34 33.64 17.93
CA SER A 423 21.58 32.93 18.29
C SER A 423 22.06 32.10 17.10
N THR A 424 23.31 32.29 16.69
CA THR A 424 24.02 31.44 15.73
C THR A 424 25.00 30.48 16.41
N LYS A 425 25.12 30.55 17.75
CA LYS A 425 26.03 29.73 18.55
C LYS A 425 25.27 28.50 19.05
N GLY A 426 25.33 27.40 18.29
CA GLY A 426 24.77 26.11 18.70
C GLY A 426 24.60 25.12 17.54
N LEU A 427 24.73 23.82 17.83
CA LEU A 427 24.68 22.75 16.82
C LEU A 427 23.40 22.77 15.96
N VAL A 428 22.27 23.17 16.54
CA VAL A 428 20.98 23.24 15.82
C VAL A 428 20.89 24.36 14.78
N HIS A 429 21.87 25.27 14.75
CA HIS A 429 21.97 26.39 13.81
C HIS A 429 23.04 26.16 12.72
N ASP A 430 23.89 25.14 12.88
CA ASP A 430 25.02 24.86 11.99
C ASP A 430 24.67 23.72 11.01
N ALA A 431 24.52 24.08 9.74
CA ALA A 431 24.19 23.12 8.68
C ALA A 431 25.25 22.03 8.49
N GLU A 432 26.53 22.38 8.64
CA GLU A 432 27.62 21.43 8.42
C GLU A 432 27.74 20.47 9.59
N ALA A 433 27.63 20.96 10.82
CA ALA A 433 27.60 20.10 12.00
C ALA A 433 26.42 19.11 11.95
N ILE A 434 25.23 19.57 11.55
CA ILE A 434 24.05 18.71 11.37
C ILE A 434 24.35 17.61 10.34
N ARG A 435 24.86 17.97 9.15
CA ARG A 435 25.20 16.99 8.10
C ARG A 435 26.20 15.95 8.60
N ARG A 436 27.24 16.38 9.30
CA ARG A 436 28.27 15.48 9.87
C ARG A 436 27.68 14.47 10.85
N VAL A 437 26.73 14.89 11.71
CA VAL A 437 26.07 13.97 12.64
C VAL A 437 25.24 12.92 11.90
N PHE A 438 24.41 13.33 10.92
CA PHE A 438 23.61 12.38 10.14
C PHE A 438 24.47 11.42 9.31
N ALA A 439 25.63 11.87 8.80
CA ALA A 439 26.58 11.03 8.08
C ALA A 439 27.35 10.05 8.98
N ALA A 440 27.45 10.33 10.29
CA ALA A 440 28.21 9.52 11.23
C ALA A 440 27.44 8.31 11.79
N VAL A 441 26.13 8.22 11.52
CA VAL A 441 25.27 7.14 12.06
C VAL A 441 24.42 6.51 10.97
N ASP A 442 24.24 5.19 11.04
CA ASP A 442 23.24 4.49 10.21
C ASP A 442 21.84 4.66 10.83
N SER A 443 21.31 5.87 10.67
CA SER A 443 19.99 6.24 11.20
C SER A 443 18.85 5.38 10.60
N GLN A 444 19.03 4.83 9.39
CA GLN A 444 18.03 3.96 8.79
C GLN A 444 17.94 2.62 9.53
N ALA A 445 19.08 1.93 9.72
CA ALA A 445 19.08 0.68 10.47
C ALA A 445 18.62 0.91 11.92
N GLY A 446 18.96 2.04 12.53
CA GLY A 446 18.47 2.44 13.85
C GLY A 446 16.95 2.54 13.92
N ALA A 447 16.34 3.24 12.95
CA ALA A 447 14.90 3.40 12.83
C ALA A 447 14.17 2.07 12.60
N GLU A 448 14.68 1.23 11.69
CA GLU A 448 14.10 -0.08 11.40
C GLU A 448 14.14 -0.99 12.63
N ARG A 449 15.24 -1.00 13.40
CA ARG A 449 15.33 -1.75 14.67
C ARG A 449 14.33 -1.22 15.70
N LEU A 450 14.23 0.09 15.88
CA LEU A 450 13.31 0.69 16.86
C LEU A 450 11.85 0.37 16.53
N LEU A 451 11.45 0.54 15.26
CA LEU A 451 10.09 0.22 14.84
C LEU A 451 9.81 -1.29 14.96
N ALA A 452 10.77 -2.16 14.66
CA ALA A 452 10.63 -3.60 14.84
C ALA A 452 10.51 -4.02 16.32
N ASP A 453 11.29 -3.41 17.22
CA ASP A 453 11.22 -3.65 18.67
C ASP A 453 9.87 -3.22 19.24
N LEU A 454 9.40 -2.03 18.81
CA LEU A 454 8.04 -1.55 19.05
C LEU A 454 6.98 -2.30 18.23
N GLY A 455 7.39 -3.25 17.37
CA GLY A 455 6.67 -3.90 16.25
C GLY A 455 5.51 -3.06 15.71
N MET A 456 5.91 -1.95 15.12
CA MET A 456 5.08 -1.01 14.39
C MET A 456 5.33 -1.17 12.89
N ALA A 457 4.28 -0.95 12.11
CA ALA A 457 4.30 -0.80 10.67
C ALA A 457 5.17 0.38 10.21
N VAL A 458 6.24 0.09 9.49
CA VAL A 458 7.14 1.08 8.89
C VAL A 458 6.41 1.80 7.75
N GLU A 459 5.69 1.07 6.93
CA GLU A 459 4.88 1.54 5.81
C GLU A 459 3.67 2.41 6.21
N ALA A 460 3.29 2.44 7.49
CA ALA A 460 2.12 3.16 7.99
C ALA A 460 2.46 4.32 8.95
N PRO A 461 3.17 5.37 8.49
CA PRO A 461 3.41 6.56 9.29
C PRO A 461 2.08 7.26 9.64
N HIS A 462 2.03 7.82 10.84
CA HIS A 462 0.90 8.65 11.30
C HIS A 462 0.74 9.94 10.49
N HIS A 463 1.83 10.40 9.86
CA HIS A 463 1.79 11.53 8.96
C HIS A 463 2.71 11.34 7.76
N ARG A 464 2.18 11.63 6.58
CA ARG A 464 2.93 11.83 5.34
C ARG A 464 2.77 13.27 4.90
N ALA A 465 3.87 13.96 4.65
CA ALA A 465 3.82 15.35 4.24
C ALA A 465 3.35 15.46 2.78
N GLN A 466 2.32 16.27 2.57
CA GLN A 466 1.87 16.68 1.25
C GLN A 466 2.91 17.65 0.66
N ALA A 467 3.26 17.49 -0.62
CA ALA A 467 4.21 18.39 -1.27
C ALA A 467 3.70 19.84 -1.27
N SER A 468 4.51 20.77 -0.75
CA SER A 468 4.28 22.22 -0.88
C SER A 468 4.68 22.77 -2.24
N ASP A 469 5.56 22.08 -2.97
CA ASP A 469 6.04 22.41 -4.31
C ASP A 469 5.22 21.74 -5.44
N GLY A 470 4.44 20.71 -5.11
CA GLY A 470 3.69 19.88 -6.06
C GLY A 470 4.51 18.80 -6.76
N LEU A 471 5.70 18.46 -6.26
CA LEU A 471 6.60 17.45 -6.83
C LEU A 471 6.35 16.04 -6.26
N ARG A 472 5.90 15.90 -5.01
CA ARG A 472 5.54 14.57 -4.49
C ARG A 472 4.22 14.10 -5.08
N ARG A 473 4.27 12.93 -5.71
CA ARG A 473 3.12 12.27 -6.32
C ARG A 473 2.35 11.51 -5.26
N GLN A 474 1.31 12.13 -4.72
CA GLN A 474 0.46 11.51 -3.69
C GLN A 474 -0.99 11.45 -4.13
N VAL A 475 -1.54 10.24 -4.18
CA VAL A 475 -2.95 9.95 -4.45
C VAL A 475 -3.66 9.76 -3.13
N THR A 476 -4.66 10.58 -2.86
CA THR A 476 -5.52 10.45 -1.68
C THR A 476 -6.80 9.72 -2.04
N VAL A 477 -7.05 8.59 -1.39
CA VAL A 477 -8.31 7.84 -1.45
C VAL A 477 -9.10 8.10 -0.18
N THR A 478 -10.34 8.52 -0.33
CA THR A 478 -11.26 8.86 0.76
C THR A 478 -12.48 7.94 0.73
N LEU A 479 -12.58 7.03 1.70
CA LEU A 479 -13.77 6.22 1.94
C LEU A 479 -14.95 7.14 2.29
N CYS A 480 -16.09 6.97 1.60
CA CYS A 480 -17.28 7.81 1.74
C CYS A 480 -16.97 9.32 1.60
N GLY A 481 -16.08 9.65 0.67
CA GLY A 481 -15.56 11.01 0.47
C GLY A 481 -16.53 12.01 -0.17
N ASP A 482 -17.63 11.54 -0.78
CA ASP A 482 -18.61 12.38 -1.47
C ASP A 482 -20.06 12.01 -1.06
N ARG A 483 -20.92 13.02 -0.97
CA ARG A 483 -22.34 12.92 -0.59
C ARG A 483 -23.29 12.92 -1.81
N ARG A 484 -22.76 13.06 -3.03
CA ARG A 484 -23.58 13.13 -4.25
C ARG A 484 -24.17 11.76 -4.56
N GLY A 485 -25.42 11.52 -4.17
CA GLY A 485 -26.20 10.35 -4.57
C GLY A 485 -26.96 9.67 -3.44
N LYS A 486 -27.71 8.62 -3.78
CA LYS A 486 -28.46 7.78 -2.81
C LYS A 486 -27.57 6.75 -2.08
N ARG A 487 -26.41 6.44 -2.66
CA ARG A 487 -25.43 5.46 -2.21
C ARG A 487 -24.13 6.15 -1.77
N PRO A 488 -23.32 5.55 -0.89
CA PRO A 488 -22.06 6.12 -0.47
C PRO A 488 -21.10 6.18 -1.67
N MET A 489 -20.38 7.30 -1.80
CA MET A 489 -19.45 7.51 -2.89
C MET A 489 -18.04 7.70 -2.32
N HIS A 490 -17.10 6.91 -2.82
CA HIS A 490 -15.70 6.93 -2.46
C HIS A 490 -14.97 7.87 -3.43
N ARG A 491 -14.04 8.67 -2.91
CA ARG A 491 -13.36 9.70 -3.70
C ARG A 491 -11.89 9.37 -3.83
N ILE A 492 -11.34 9.58 -5.02
CA ILE A 492 -9.90 9.62 -5.27
C ILE A 492 -9.52 11.03 -5.73
N SER A 493 -8.40 11.53 -5.23
CA SER A 493 -7.93 12.87 -5.59
C SER A 493 -6.41 12.95 -5.57
N MET A 494 -5.86 13.75 -6.48
CA MET A 494 -4.44 14.09 -6.54
C MET A 494 -4.31 15.57 -6.89
N VAL A 495 -3.30 16.23 -6.33
CA VAL A 495 -2.95 17.61 -6.67
C VAL A 495 -1.48 17.62 -7.04
N GLY A 496 -1.12 18.35 -8.09
CA GLY A 496 0.26 18.43 -8.55
C GLY A 496 0.50 19.64 -9.43
N ARG A 497 1.74 19.76 -9.92
CA ARG A 497 2.19 20.83 -10.83
C ARG A 497 2.87 20.33 -12.10
N SER A 498 3.31 19.07 -12.12
CA SER A 498 3.95 18.45 -13.29
C SER A 498 2.97 18.35 -14.47
N LEU A 499 3.34 18.92 -15.62
CA LEU A 499 2.54 18.79 -16.85
C LEU A 499 2.57 17.36 -17.40
N GLU A 500 3.67 16.64 -17.19
CA GLU A 500 3.80 15.22 -17.54
C GLU A 500 2.82 14.37 -16.74
N ASP A 501 2.80 14.54 -15.41
CA ASP A 501 1.89 13.80 -14.53
C ASP A 501 0.42 14.09 -14.90
N ARG A 502 0.11 15.35 -15.24
CA ARG A 502 -1.21 15.74 -15.73
C ARG A 502 -1.58 14.98 -17.01
N ARG A 503 -0.68 14.91 -18.00
CA ARG A 503 -0.93 14.20 -19.27
C ARG A 503 -1.17 12.71 -19.01
N VAL A 504 -0.41 12.08 -18.12
CA VAL A 504 -0.61 10.68 -17.73
C VAL A 504 -1.99 10.47 -17.08
N LEU A 505 -2.42 11.37 -16.18
CA LEU A 505 -3.75 11.30 -15.55
C LEU A 505 -4.89 11.50 -16.57
N GLU A 506 -4.77 12.48 -17.45
CA GLU A 506 -5.72 12.70 -18.55
C GLU A 506 -5.74 11.49 -19.50
N GLY A 507 -4.55 10.91 -19.74
CA GLY A 507 -4.31 9.63 -20.39
C GLY A 507 -5.17 8.53 -19.79
N LEU A 508 -5.10 8.32 -18.48
CA LEU A 508 -5.93 7.38 -17.69
C LEU A 508 -7.45 7.66 -17.74
N GLY A 509 -7.88 8.67 -18.48
CA GLY A 509 -9.27 9.05 -18.62
C GLY A 509 -9.81 9.75 -17.36
N LEU A 510 -8.91 10.31 -16.54
CA LEU A 510 -9.27 11.05 -15.34
C LEU A 510 -9.45 12.53 -15.66
N SER A 511 -10.47 13.14 -15.05
CA SER A 511 -10.69 14.58 -15.21
C SER A 511 -9.69 15.34 -14.36
N VAL A 512 -8.84 16.13 -15.02
CA VAL A 512 -7.86 17.03 -14.40
C VAL A 512 -8.26 18.47 -14.72
N ARG A 513 -8.29 19.33 -13.69
CA ARG A 513 -8.65 20.75 -13.81
C ARG A 513 -7.64 21.63 -13.08
N PRO A 514 -7.53 22.94 -13.41
CA PRO A 514 -6.74 23.86 -12.62
C PRO A 514 -7.18 23.83 -11.14
N ALA A 515 -6.24 23.74 -10.20
CA ALA A 515 -6.56 23.70 -8.77
C ALA A 515 -7.07 25.06 -8.26
N LYS A 516 -6.62 26.14 -8.90
CA LYS A 516 -7.11 27.52 -8.75
C LYS A 516 -7.09 28.19 -10.13
N ALA A 517 -7.97 29.16 -10.36
CA ALA A 517 -7.97 29.93 -11.61
C ALA A 517 -6.59 30.59 -11.83
N GLY A 518 -6.04 30.44 -13.04
CA GLY A 518 -4.73 30.98 -13.42
C GLY A 518 -3.50 30.29 -12.81
N SER A 519 -3.66 29.22 -12.00
CA SER A 519 -2.53 28.52 -11.40
C SER A 519 -1.99 27.39 -12.30
N GLN A 520 -0.66 27.22 -12.30
CA GLN A 520 0.02 26.05 -12.91
C GLN A 520 -0.27 24.73 -12.16
N SER A 521 -0.78 24.82 -10.93
CA SER A 521 -1.19 23.62 -10.17
C SER A 521 -2.51 23.06 -10.70
N TRP A 522 -2.59 21.76 -10.84
CA TRP A 522 -3.77 21.03 -11.25
C TRP A 522 -4.31 20.15 -10.12
N ARG A 523 -5.58 19.78 -10.22
CA ARG A 523 -6.28 18.84 -9.33
C ARG A 523 -7.02 17.82 -10.17
N MET A 524 -6.76 16.56 -9.87
CA MET A 524 -7.55 15.42 -10.33
C MET A 524 -8.48 15.01 -9.18
N GLU A 525 -9.75 14.78 -9.49
CA GLU A 525 -10.72 14.26 -8.53
C GLU A 525 -11.80 13.45 -9.25
N THR A 526 -12.09 12.26 -8.76
CA THR A 526 -13.23 11.46 -9.22
C THR A 526 -13.82 10.64 -8.07
N CYS A 527 -15.05 10.17 -8.27
CA CYS A 527 -15.79 9.40 -7.27
C CYS A 527 -16.39 8.14 -7.91
N ALA A 528 -16.45 7.04 -7.16
CA ALA A 528 -17.13 5.81 -7.55
C ALA A 528 -17.91 5.21 -6.38
N ALA A 529 -18.95 4.42 -6.67
CA ALA A 529 -19.78 3.78 -5.66
C ALA A 529 -19.12 2.56 -5.03
N SER A 530 -18.20 1.92 -5.75
CA SER A 530 -17.39 0.78 -5.26
C SER A 530 -16.04 1.32 -4.77
N PHE A 531 -15.70 0.99 -3.53
CA PHE A 531 -14.36 1.31 -3.00
C PHE A 531 -13.26 0.52 -3.72
N GLY A 532 -13.53 -0.72 -4.11
CA GLY A 532 -12.62 -1.53 -4.92
C GLY A 532 -12.27 -0.89 -6.27
N ASP A 533 -13.23 -0.20 -6.91
CA ASP A 533 -12.97 0.52 -8.17
C ASP A 533 -12.02 1.70 -7.95
N ILE A 534 -12.19 2.41 -6.83
CA ILE A 534 -11.29 3.49 -6.43
C ILE A 534 -9.90 2.95 -6.10
N ARG A 535 -9.80 1.79 -5.43
CA ARG A 535 -8.52 1.12 -5.14
C ARG A 535 -7.81 0.74 -6.44
N ARG A 536 -8.48 0.07 -7.38
CA ARG A 536 -7.92 -0.25 -8.71
C ARG A 536 -7.48 1.01 -9.46
N MET A 537 -8.25 2.11 -9.37
CA MET A 537 -7.84 3.38 -9.96
C MET A 537 -6.57 3.94 -9.30
N ALA A 538 -6.47 3.88 -7.97
CA ALA A 538 -5.28 4.30 -7.23
C ALA A 538 -4.07 3.46 -7.61
N ASP A 539 -4.23 2.14 -7.76
CA ASP A 539 -3.17 1.23 -8.20
C ASP A 539 -2.71 1.52 -9.64
N ARG A 540 -3.64 1.82 -10.55
CA ARG A 540 -3.31 2.26 -11.91
C ARG A 540 -2.49 3.55 -11.86
N ILE A 541 -2.92 4.56 -11.10
CA ILE A 541 -2.16 5.82 -10.97
C ILE A 541 -0.79 5.55 -10.34
N ARG A 542 -0.72 4.74 -9.28
CA ARG A 542 0.53 4.32 -8.62
C ARG A 542 1.48 3.67 -9.60
N THR A 543 0.99 2.80 -10.46
CA THR A 543 1.80 2.09 -11.47
C THR A 543 2.36 3.05 -12.53
N HIS A 544 1.55 4.01 -13.01
CA HIS A 544 1.95 4.91 -14.10
C HIS A 544 2.76 6.12 -13.64
N LEU A 545 2.49 6.63 -12.44
CA LEU A 545 3.12 7.83 -11.90
C LEU A 545 4.16 7.55 -10.83
N ASP A 546 4.28 6.31 -10.36
CA ASP A 546 5.09 6.01 -9.17
C ASP A 546 4.61 6.81 -7.94
N ALA A 547 3.29 6.94 -7.81
CA ALA A 547 2.64 7.74 -6.78
C ALA A 547 2.42 6.95 -5.48
N GLU A 548 2.54 7.62 -4.33
CA GLU A 548 2.15 7.06 -3.05
C GLU A 548 0.64 7.16 -2.81
N THR A 549 0.07 6.17 -2.12
CA THR A 549 -1.35 6.19 -1.76
C THR A 549 -1.55 6.57 -0.30
N HIS A 550 -2.43 7.53 -0.05
CA HIS A 550 -2.88 7.92 1.28
C HIS A 550 -4.36 7.59 1.45
N LEU A 551 -4.69 6.74 2.42
CA LEU A 551 -6.05 6.30 2.70
C LEU A 551 -6.62 7.06 3.91
N GLN A 552 -7.85 7.55 3.77
CA GLN A 552 -8.62 8.17 4.86
C GLN A 552 -10.11 7.87 4.71
N ALA A 553 -10.90 7.99 5.77
CA ALA A 553 -12.33 7.74 5.76
C ALA A 553 -13.10 8.92 6.35
N ARG A 554 -14.17 9.35 5.67
CA ARG A 554 -15.02 10.47 6.10
C ARG A 554 -16.36 9.97 6.66
N LEU A 555 -16.30 9.33 7.83
CA LEU A 555 -17.45 8.61 8.38
C LEU A 555 -18.25 9.42 9.41
N GLY A 556 -17.61 10.27 10.21
CA GLY A 556 -18.31 11.07 11.22
C GLY A 556 -19.07 12.26 10.65
N ALA A 557 -20.04 12.76 11.41
CA ALA A 557 -20.74 14.00 11.10
C ALA A 557 -19.72 15.17 10.99
N SER A 558 -19.94 16.11 10.06
CA SER A 558 -19.10 17.31 9.94
C SER A 558 -19.87 18.54 10.44
N PRO A 559 -19.76 18.91 11.73
CA PRO A 559 -20.24 20.21 12.18
C PRO A 559 -19.25 21.29 11.71
N GLY A 560 -19.47 21.88 10.53
CA GLY A 560 -18.72 23.04 10.03
C GLY A 560 -17.69 22.76 8.92
N ARG A 561 -16.65 23.61 8.83
CA ARG A 561 -15.62 23.61 7.75
C ARG A 561 -14.49 22.58 7.94
N GLU A 562 -14.37 21.94 9.10
CA GLU A 562 -13.33 20.93 9.34
C GLU A 562 -13.75 19.54 8.84
N THR A 563 -12.81 18.84 8.19
CA THR A 563 -13.05 17.50 7.65
C THR A 563 -12.93 16.45 8.76
N SER A 564 -14.05 15.78 9.07
CA SER A 564 -14.14 14.61 9.94
C SER A 564 -13.52 13.35 9.32
N SER A 565 -12.37 13.44 8.65
CA SER A 565 -11.74 12.32 7.92
C SER A 565 -10.56 11.67 8.67
N LEU A 566 -10.73 10.48 9.26
CA LEU A 566 -9.63 9.81 9.97
C LEU A 566 -8.79 8.97 8.99
N PRO A 567 -7.45 8.89 9.16
CA PRO A 567 -6.61 8.07 8.31
C PRO A 567 -6.78 6.59 8.62
N PHE A 568 -6.43 5.74 7.65
CA PHE A 568 -6.34 4.30 7.85
C PHE A 568 -5.02 4.01 8.57
N LEU A 569 -5.08 3.23 9.64
CA LEU A 569 -3.91 2.91 10.43
C LEU A 569 -4.00 1.47 10.94
N PRO A 570 -2.96 0.64 10.77
CA PRO A 570 -2.96 -0.72 11.31
C PRO A 570 -2.97 -0.67 12.85
N ALA A 571 -3.58 -1.68 13.47
CA ALA A 571 -3.74 -1.76 14.91
C ALA A 571 -2.40 -1.63 15.65
N CYS A 572 -1.32 -2.19 15.10
CA CYS A 572 0.03 -2.10 15.66
C CYS A 572 0.57 -0.67 15.78
N ASN A 573 0.02 0.28 15.00
CA ASN A 573 0.43 1.68 15.01
C ASN A 573 -0.51 2.56 15.84
N LEU A 574 -1.60 2.03 16.40
CA LEU A 574 -2.45 2.80 17.30
C LEU A 574 -1.68 3.25 18.53
N LYS A 575 -2.02 4.45 19.03
CA LYS A 575 -1.47 5.00 20.27
C LYS A 575 -2.58 5.67 21.09
N PRO A 576 -2.41 5.74 22.43
CA PRO A 576 -3.29 6.53 23.27
C PRO A 576 -3.45 7.98 22.78
N GLY A 577 -4.65 8.52 22.99
CA GLY A 577 -5.06 9.86 22.58
C GLY A 577 -5.55 9.97 21.13
N MET A 578 -5.43 8.93 20.31
CA MET A 578 -6.06 8.91 18.98
C MET A 578 -7.57 8.81 19.09
N ALA A 579 -8.28 9.47 18.17
CA ALA A 579 -9.73 9.36 18.03
C ALA A 579 -10.08 8.27 17.00
N LEU A 580 -11.17 7.54 17.27
CA LEU A 580 -11.82 6.54 16.44
C LEU A 580 -13.28 6.94 16.18
N PHE A 581 -13.93 6.38 15.15
CA PHE A 581 -15.39 6.50 15.01
C PHE A 581 -16.09 5.42 15.83
N ASP A 582 -17.15 5.79 16.56
CA ASP A 582 -18.05 4.83 17.18
C ASP A 582 -19.23 4.46 16.28
N GLY A 583 -20.04 3.49 16.73
CA GLY A 583 -21.20 2.98 16.00
C GLY A 583 -22.33 3.99 15.76
N GLU A 584 -22.23 5.19 16.32
CA GLU A 584 -23.17 6.30 16.14
C GLU A 584 -22.55 7.44 15.28
N GLY A 585 -21.27 7.31 14.90
CA GLY A 585 -20.54 8.28 14.08
C GLY A 585 -19.95 9.44 14.87
N ALA A 586 -19.97 9.35 16.21
CA ALA A 586 -19.22 10.23 17.08
C ALA A 586 -17.75 9.79 17.16
N LEU A 587 -16.93 10.60 17.82
CA LEU A 587 -15.52 10.29 18.06
C LEU A 587 -15.34 9.78 19.48
N ASP A 588 -14.66 8.65 19.60
CA ASP A 588 -14.21 8.07 20.87
C ASP A 588 -12.68 8.08 20.92
N VAL A 589 -12.10 8.12 22.12
CA VAL A 589 -10.65 8.29 22.31
C VAL A 589 -10.02 7.01 22.81
N VAL A 590 -8.97 6.55 22.14
CA VAL A 590 -8.13 5.43 22.58
C VAL A 590 -7.41 5.83 23.87
N THR A 591 -7.65 5.08 24.94
CA THR A 591 -6.99 5.28 26.24
C THR A 591 -5.83 4.31 26.44
N ARG A 592 -5.92 3.11 25.85
CA ARG A 592 -4.91 2.06 26.00
C ARG A 592 -4.78 1.24 24.71
N VAL A 593 -3.55 0.84 24.40
CA VAL A 593 -3.23 -0.10 23.32
C VAL A 593 -2.26 -1.13 23.88
N GLU A 594 -2.60 -2.41 23.76
CA GLU A 594 -1.86 -3.50 24.37
C GLU A 594 -1.58 -4.61 23.37
N ARG A 595 -0.41 -5.21 23.49
CA ARG A 595 -0.11 -6.47 22.80
C ARG A 595 -0.67 -7.62 23.61
N VAL A 596 -1.40 -8.49 22.93
CA VAL A 596 -1.96 -9.72 23.50
C VAL A 596 -1.50 -10.91 22.66
N SER A 597 -1.52 -12.10 23.24
CA SER A 597 -1.33 -13.33 22.47
C SER A 597 -2.68 -13.81 21.95
N LEU A 598 -2.74 -14.14 20.66
CA LEU A 598 -3.87 -14.77 19.99
C LEU A 598 -3.57 -16.26 19.85
N THR A 599 -4.54 -17.09 20.22
CA THR A 599 -4.54 -18.55 20.06
C THR A 599 -5.90 -19.05 19.59
N SER A 600 -6.67 -18.16 18.95
CA SER A 600 -8.08 -18.35 18.64
C SER A 600 -8.36 -18.24 17.14
N GLU A 601 -9.59 -18.60 16.78
CA GLU A 601 -10.15 -18.22 15.50
C GLU A 601 -10.18 -16.68 15.37
N VAL A 602 -9.83 -16.23 14.17
CA VAL A 602 -9.92 -14.85 13.73
C VAL A 602 -10.82 -14.79 12.50
N HIS A 603 -11.56 -13.70 12.37
CA HIS A 603 -12.64 -13.54 11.42
C HIS A 603 -12.48 -12.23 10.65
N ASP A 604 -12.80 -12.26 9.36
CA ASP A 604 -12.94 -11.07 8.52
C ASP A 604 -14.25 -11.14 7.72
N LEU A 605 -14.85 -9.98 7.44
CA LEU A 605 -16.14 -9.86 6.77
C LEU A 605 -16.02 -8.91 5.59
N ASP A 606 -16.39 -9.32 4.38
CA ASP A 606 -16.46 -8.40 3.24
C ASP A 606 -17.82 -7.70 3.23
N ILE A 607 -17.83 -6.37 3.37
CA ILE A 607 -19.06 -5.59 3.44
C ILE A 607 -19.29 -4.81 2.15
N GLU A 608 -20.45 -5.04 1.53
CA GLU A 608 -20.80 -4.52 0.21
C GLU A 608 -20.65 -3.00 0.13
N GLY A 609 -19.80 -2.55 -0.80
CA GLY A 609 -19.64 -1.16 -1.20
C GLY A 609 -18.84 -0.29 -0.23
N VAL A 610 -19.06 -0.41 1.08
CA VAL A 610 -18.52 0.51 2.09
C VAL A 610 -17.29 0.01 2.83
N HIS A 611 -16.99 -1.29 2.76
CA HIS A 611 -15.83 -1.92 3.40
C HIS A 611 -15.59 -1.48 4.86
N ASN A 612 -16.67 -1.34 5.64
CA ASN A 612 -16.60 -1.11 7.07
C ASN A 612 -17.87 -1.64 7.76
N PHE A 613 -17.77 -1.89 9.06
CA PHE A 613 -18.89 -2.27 9.92
C PHE A 613 -18.62 -1.88 11.37
N VAL A 614 -19.65 -1.99 12.22
CA VAL A 614 -19.53 -1.71 13.66
C VAL A 614 -19.22 -2.99 14.43
N ALA A 615 -18.08 -3.00 15.11
CA ALA A 615 -17.57 -4.10 15.92
C ALA A 615 -17.27 -3.61 17.36
N ASN A 616 -17.88 -4.25 18.37
CA ASN A 616 -17.83 -3.84 19.78
C ASN A 616 -18.11 -2.34 19.97
N GLY A 617 -19.07 -1.81 19.20
CA GLY A 617 -19.46 -0.39 19.23
C GLY A 617 -18.49 0.57 18.55
N LEU A 618 -17.45 0.09 17.87
CA LEU A 618 -16.49 0.89 17.11
C LEU A 618 -16.60 0.60 15.62
N VAL A 619 -16.43 1.62 14.78
CA VAL A 619 -16.35 1.41 13.32
C VAL A 619 -14.96 0.94 12.97
N THR A 620 -14.88 -0.19 12.27
CA THR A 620 -13.63 -0.73 11.76
C THR A 620 -13.70 -1.03 10.26
N HIS A 621 -12.54 -1.11 9.63
CA HIS A 621 -12.41 -1.46 8.22
C HIS A 621 -12.25 -2.98 8.07
N ASN A 622 -12.80 -3.57 7.01
CA ASN A 622 -12.56 -4.97 6.67
C ASN A 622 -11.58 -5.12 5.52
N SER A 623 -10.96 -6.30 5.37
CA SER A 623 -9.84 -6.45 4.44
C SER A 623 -10.07 -7.24 3.18
N ILE A 624 -11.05 -8.15 3.16
CA ILE A 624 -11.18 -9.20 2.13
C ILE A 624 -10.80 -8.74 0.72
#